data_AF-A0A3L8SD80-F1
#
_entry.id   AF-A0A3L8SD80-F1
#
_cell.length_a   1.000
_cell.length_b   1.000
_cell.length_c   1.000
_cell.angle_alpha   90.00
_cell.angle_beta   90.00
_cell.angle_gamma   90.00
#
_symmetry.space_group_name_H-M   'P 1'
#
loop_
_entity.id
_entity.type
_entity.pdbx_description
1 polymer ?
#
loop_
_entity_poly.entity_id
_entity_poly.type
_entity_poly.pdbx_seq_one_letter_code
_entity_poly.pdbx_strand_id
1 'polypeptide(L)'
;MVVAVEPYEPGTWLVTTRSSGRHSLRITGISNVNFQASFSTQPEFDTSQPGERPVQGLPISVLVNCTGLRPPGRLQEIQLFNTSGHVLVSLPAQPLLNSSSGSTTQLWVGSPLWVPPGDFLLKVKGEDGQGHPLHRLSGVTYTSVVPGLPKVNISSNIQAYNHEPQLISCSAWSEIPFHLQLSRGRMKLGEEQLF
;
A
#
# COMPACT_ATOMS: atom_id res chain seq x y z
N MET A 1 0.63 39.35 -7.89
CA MET A 1 0.14 39.03 -9.25
C MET A 1 0.03 37.52 -9.34
N VAL A 2 -1.12 36.98 -9.76
CA VAL A 2 -1.31 35.55 -10.02
C VAL A 2 -1.25 35.38 -11.54
N VAL A 3 -0.33 34.54 -12.02
CA VAL A 3 -0.20 34.22 -13.43
C VAL A 3 -0.66 32.78 -13.62
N ALA A 4 -1.71 32.58 -14.41
CA ALA A 4 -2.17 31.27 -14.83
C ALA A 4 -1.64 31.01 -16.24
N VAL A 5 -1.03 29.84 -16.45
CA VAL A 5 -0.50 29.40 -17.75
C VAL A 5 -1.06 28.01 -18.00
N GLU A 6 -1.80 27.85 -19.09
CA GLU A 6 -2.35 26.57 -19.52
C GLU A 6 -1.56 26.08 -20.74
N PRO A 7 -1.01 24.85 -20.70
CA PRO A 7 -0.32 24.31 -21.85
C PRO A 7 -1.31 24.00 -22.98
N TYR A 8 -0.93 24.34 -24.22
CA TYR A 8 -1.78 24.11 -25.39
C TYR A 8 -1.86 22.62 -25.79
N GLU A 9 -0.80 21.85 -25.53
CA GLU A 9 -0.70 20.44 -25.91
C GLU A 9 -0.47 19.52 -24.68
N PRO A 10 -0.94 18.25 -24.73
CA PRO A 10 -0.56 17.24 -23.75
C PRO A 10 0.94 16.93 -23.80
N GLY A 11 1.58 16.69 -22.66
CA GLY A 11 2.98 16.28 -22.63
C GLY A 11 3.69 16.54 -21.32
N THR A 12 5.01 16.31 -21.32
CA THR A 12 5.89 16.61 -20.19
C THR A 12 6.37 18.04 -20.30
N TRP A 13 6.04 18.86 -19.29
CA TRP A 13 6.39 20.27 -19.24
C TRP A 13 7.46 20.52 -18.18
N LEU A 14 8.53 21.22 -18.55
CA LEU A 14 9.52 21.73 -17.60
C LEU A 14 9.13 23.15 -17.17
N VAL A 15 8.75 23.31 -15.91
CA VAL A 15 8.39 24.62 -15.35
C VAL A 15 9.60 25.19 -14.62
N THR A 16 10.13 26.31 -15.12
CA THR A 16 11.24 27.03 -14.49
C THR A 16 10.74 28.39 -14.00
N THR A 17 11.04 28.74 -12.75
CA THR A 17 10.68 30.03 -12.16
C THR A 17 11.93 30.78 -11.69
N ARG A 18 11.93 32.10 -11.84
CA ARG A 18 12.89 33.01 -11.20
C ARG A 18 12.12 34.11 -10.50
N SER A 19 12.50 34.40 -9.26
CA SER A 19 11.91 35.48 -8.47
C SER A 19 12.98 36.15 -7.63
N SER A 20 12.87 37.47 -7.47
CA SER A 20 13.68 38.26 -6.54
C SER A 20 13.11 38.31 -5.12
N GLY A 21 11.93 37.73 -4.88
CA GLY A 21 11.25 37.70 -3.58
C GLY A 21 10.50 36.40 -3.28
N ARG A 22 9.80 36.36 -2.13
CA ARG A 22 8.97 35.20 -1.74
C ARG A 22 7.86 34.99 -2.77
N HIS A 23 7.75 33.75 -3.23
CA HIS A 23 6.73 33.35 -4.21
C HIS A 23 6.36 31.88 -3.96
N SER A 24 5.19 31.49 -4.44
CA SER A 24 4.72 30.12 -4.40
C SER A 24 4.20 29.74 -5.78
N LEU A 25 4.49 28.51 -6.21
CA LEU A 25 4.11 27.99 -7.51
C LEU A 25 3.18 26.80 -7.29
N ARG A 26 2.00 26.84 -7.90
CA ARG A 26 1.01 25.76 -7.83
C ARG A 26 0.74 25.25 -9.24
N ILE A 27 1.04 23.98 -9.48
CA ILE A 27 0.77 23.30 -10.74
C ILE A 27 -0.41 22.38 -10.53
N THR A 28 -1.44 22.50 -11.37
CA THR A 28 -2.66 21.69 -11.26
C THR A 28 -2.91 21.00 -12.59
N GLY A 29 -2.92 19.67 -12.60
CA GLY A 29 -3.27 18.87 -13.77
C GLY A 29 -4.73 18.42 -13.70
N ILE A 30 -5.54 18.80 -14.68
CA ILE A 30 -6.91 18.32 -14.82
C ILE A 30 -6.89 17.12 -15.76
N SER A 31 -7.32 15.96 -15.27
CA SER A 31 -7.44 14.74 -16.05
C SER A 31 -8.63 13.94 -15.55
N ASN A 32 -9.28 13.23 -16.46
CA ASN A 32 -10.30 12.24 -16.12
C ASN A 32 -9.69 10.94 -15.56
N VAL A 33 -8.38 10.73 -15.72
CA VAL A 33 -7.68 9.57 -15.18
C VAL A 33 -7.40 9.80 -13.69
N ASN A 34 -7.91 8.90 -12.86
CA ASN A 34 -7.68 8.92 -11.43
C ASN A 34 -7.43 7.51 -10.91
N PHE A 35 -6.90 7.39 -9.70
CA PHE A 35 -6.72 6.08 -9.08
C PHE A 35 -6.92 6.12 -7.57
N GLN A 36 -7.28 4.97 -7.03
CA GLN A 36 -7.23 4.67 -5.60
C GLN A 36 -6.33 3.45 -5.40
N ALA A 37 -5.56 3.45 -4.34
CA ALA A 37 -4.70 2.33 -4.00
C ALA A 37 -5.15 1.65 -2.71
N SER A 38 -4.98 0.34 -2.66
CA SER A 38 -5.12 -0.51 -1.49
C SER A 38 -3.95 -1.46 -1.37
N PHE A 39 -3.79 -2.04 -0.18
CA PHE A 39 -2.64 -2.82 0.20
C PHE A 39 -3.09 -4.18 0.73
N SER A 40 -2.32 -5.23 0.43
CA SER A 40 -2.53 -6.56 0.97
C SER A 40 -1.20 -7.18 1.39
N THR A 41 -1.18 -7.85 2.53
CA THR A 41 -0.07 -8.71 2.97
C THR A 41 -0.16 -10.11 2.38
N GLN A 42 -1.30 -10.48 1.77
CA GLN A 42 -1.49 -11.79 1.16
C GLN A 42 -0.83 -11.85 -0.24
N PRO A 43 -0.20 -12.98 -0.59
CA PRO A 43 0.45 -13.17 -1.88
C PRO A 43 -0.55 -13.24 -3.04
N GLU A 44 -1.71 -13.86 -2.80
CA GLU A 44 -2.86 -13.79 -3.70
C GLU A 44 -3.74 -12.62 -3.27
N PHE A 45 -3.97 -11.68 -4.18
CA PHE A 45 -4.76 -10.50 -3.87
C PHE A 45 -6.24 -10.89 -3.80
N ASP A 46 -6.71 -11.26 -2.61
CA ASP A 46 -8.15 -11.37 -2.37
C ASP A 46 -8.76 -9.97 -2.43
N THR A 47 -9.58 -9.72 -3.45
CA THR A 47 -10.28 -8.45 -3.64
C THR A 47 -11.42 -8.26 -2.64
N SER A 48 -11.73 -9.26 -1.80
CA SER A 48 -12.82 -9.20 -0.83
C SER A 48 -12.53 -8.29 0.37
N GLN A 49 -11.26 -8.14 0.77
CA GLN A 49 -10.85 -7.31 1.94
C GLN A 49 -9.53 -6.54 1.71
N PRO A 50 -9.49 -5.58 0.77
CA PRO A 50 -8.33 -4.72 0.59
C PRO A 50 -8.09 -3.85 1.83
N GLY A 51 -6.87 -3.84 2.36
CA GLY A 51 -6.47 -2.93 3.42
C GLY A 51 -6.24 -1.51 2.89
N GLU A 52 -6.71 -0.49 3.62
CA GLU A 52 -6.51 0.92 3.24
C GLU A 52 -5.09 1.43 3.53
N ARG A 53 -4.39 0.76 4.47
CA ARG A 53 -3.05 1.15 4.90
C ARG A 53 -2.10 -0.04 4.84
N PRO A 54 -0.86 0.17 4.42
CA PRO A 54 0.14 -0.88 4.40
C PRO A 54 0.67 -1.15 5.81
N VAL A 55 1.02 -2.40 6.10
CA VAL A 55 1.61 -2.82 7.39
C VAL A 55 3.13 -2.91 7.22
N GLN A 56 3.90 -2.28 8.11
CA GLN A 56 5.36 -2.40 8.11
C GLN A 56 5.81 -3.77 8.62
N GLY A 57 6.99 -4.22 8.20
CA GLY A 57 7.55 -5.50 8.67
C GLY A 57 7.07 -6.72 7.89
N LEU A 58 6.24 -6.55 6.86
CA LEU A 58 5.86 -7.61 5.93
C LEU A 58 5.96 -7.13 4.48
N PRO A 59 6.22 -8.05 3.53
CA PRO A 59 6.01 -7.76 2.13
C PRO A 59 4.52 -7.50 1.88
N ILE A 60 4.22 -6.41 1.17
CA ILE A 60 2.86 -6.05 0.77
C ILE A 60 2.77 -5.89 -0.74
N SER A 61 1.64 -6.31 -1.30
CA SER A 61 1.27 -6.01 -2.67
C SER A 61 0.46 -4.71 -2.70
N VAL A 62 0.62 -3.92 -3.77
CA VAL A 62 -0.16 -2.69 -4.00
C VAL A 62 -1.15 -2.94 -5.13
N LEU A 63 -2.44 -2.77 -4.84
CA LEU A 63 -3.50 -2.79 -5.84
C LEU A 63 -3.90 -1.35 -6.15
N VAL A 64 -3.93 -1.03 -7.44
CA VAL A 64 -4.34 0.26 -7.97
C VAL A 64 -5.61 0.06 -8.77
N ASN A 65 -6.70 0.64 -8.28
CA ASN A 65 -7.93 0.79 -9.01
C ASN A 65 -7.87 2.09 -9.82
N CYS A 66 -7.64 1.95 -11.13
CA CYS A 66 -7.56 3.07 -12.05
C CYS A 66 -8.90 3.30 -12.75
N THR A 67 -9.34 4.56 -12.79
CA THR A 67 -10.58 5.03 -13.42
C THR A 67 -10.26 6.04 -14.50
N GLY A 68 -11.08 6.11 -15.54
CA GLY A 68 -10.89 7.07 -16.65
C GLY A 68 -9.78 6.69 -17.65
N LEU A 69 -8.91 5.73 -17.32
CA LEU A 69 -7.96 5.13 -18.26
C LEU A 69 -8.69 4.06 -19.10
N ARG A 70 -8.89 4.36 -20.39
CA ARG A 70 -9.58 3.44 -21.32
C ARG A 70 -8.56 2.64 -22.14
N PRO A 71 -8.85 1.37 -22.47
CA PRO A 71 -8.05 0.62 -23.44
C PRO A 71 -7.91 1.38 -24.77
N PRO A 72 -6.75 1.32 -25.46
CA PRO A 72 -5.55 0.51 -25.17
C PRO A 72 -4.59 1.13 -24.12
N GLY A 73 -5.00 2.20 -23.44
CA GLY A 73 -4.22 2.82 -22.36
C GLY A 73 -3.93 1.83 -21.24
N ARG A 74 -2.72 1.95 -20.66
CA ARG A 74 -2.19 1.00 -19.68
C ARG A 74 -1.31 1.69 -18.65
N LEU A 75 -1.36 1.21 -17.41
CA LEU A 75 -0.32 1.53 -16.42
C LEU A 75 0.91 0.66 -16.66
N GLN A 76 2.07 1.24 -16.39
CA GLN A 76 3.38 0.61 -16.60
C GLN A 76 4.17 0.56 -15.30
N GLU A 77 4.04 1.59 -14.45
CA GLU A 77 4.85 1.72 -13.24
C GLU A 77 4.04 2.31 -12.08
N ILE A 78 4.27 1.80 -10.88
CA ILE A 78 3.79 2.34 -9.61
C ILE A 78 5.02 2.77 -8.81
N GLN A 79 5.01 4.00 -8.31
CA GLN A 79 6.11 4.58 -7.53
C GLN A 79 5.62 5.09 -6.18
N LEU A 80 6.45 4.90 -5.16
CA LEU A 80 6.28 5.51 -3.85
C LEU A 80 7.22 6.72 -3.76
N PHE A 81 6.70 7.85 -3.31
CA PHE A 81 7.43 9.10 -3.13
C PHE A 81 7.36 9.52 -1.68
N ASN A 82 8.47 9.99 -1.10
CA ASN A 82 8.38 10.69 0.18
C ASN A 82 7.73 12.07 -0.01
N THR A 83 7.44 12.74 1.10
CA THR A 83 6.86 14.09 1.11
C THR A 83 7.78 15.17 0.52
N SER A 84 9.08 14.90 0.37
CA SER A 84 10.04 15.79 -0.30
C SER A 84 10.13 15.57 -1.81
N GLY A 85 9.36 14.63 -2.38
CA GLY A 85 9.35 14.35 -3.82
C GLY A 85 10.45 13.42 -4.32
N HIS A 86 11.17 12.73 -3.43
CA HIS A 86 12.12 11.68 -3.81
C HIS A 86 11.43 10.34 -3.97
N VAL A 87 11.80 9.61 -5.04
CA VAL A 87 11.33 8.23 -5.27
C VAL A 87 11.97 7.31 -4.22
N LEU A 88 11.14 6.60 -3.49
CA LEU A 88 11.54 5.59 -2.51
C LEU A 88 11.60 4.20 -3.15
N VAL A 89 10.57 3.85 -3.93
CA VAL A 89 10.41 2.54 -4.56
C VAL A 89 9.75 2.73 -5.93
N SER A 90 10.15 1.90 -6.90
CA SER A 90 9.58 1.84 -8.24
C SER A 90 9.25 0.39 -8.59
N LEU A 91 8.02 0.12 -9.02
CA LEU A 91 7.53 -1.22 -9.31
C LEU A 91 6.86 -1.27 -10.67
N PRO A 92 7.04 -2.36 -11.44
CA PRO A 92 6.24 -2.58 -12.64
C PRO A 92 4.77 -2.80 -12.25
N ALA A 93 3.86 -2.22 -13.03
CA ALA A 93 2.42 -2.42 -12.89
C ALA A 93 1.97 -3.54 -13.83
N GLN A 94 1.24 -4.52 -13.30
CA GLN A 94 0.66 -5.61 -14.09
C GLN A 94 -0.86 -5.56 -14.04
N PRO A 95 -1.58 -5.72 -15.17
CA PRO A 95 -3.03 -5.73 -15.17
C PRO A 95 -3.55 -6.98 -14.46
N LEU A 96 -4.55 -6.83 -13.59
CA LEU A 96 -5.21 -7.95 -12.94
C LEU A 96 -6.27 -8.54 -13.88
N LEU A 97 -5.96 -9.70 -14.46
CA LEU A 97 -6.72 -10.37 -15.54
C LEU A 97 -8.16 -10.74 -15.16
N ASN A 98 -8.52 -10.68 -13.87
CA ASN A 98 -9.81 -11.12 -13.34
C ASN A 98 -10.87 -10.00 -13.34
N SER A 99 -10.51 -8.81 -13.82
CA SER A 99 -11.42 -7.65 -13.87
C SER A 99 -12.35 -7.80 -15.09
N SER A 100 -13.62 -8.06 -14.84
CA SER A 100 -14.63 -8.31 -15.87
C SER A 100 -14.64 -7.24 -16.96
N SER A 101 -14.64 -7.71 -18.22
CA SER A 101 -14.54 -6.99 -19.50
C SER A 101 -15.57 -5.86 -19.77
N GLY A 102 -16.38 -5.47 -18.78
CA GLY A 102 -17.41 -4.42 -18.89
C GLY A 102 -17.30 -3.30 -17.86
N SER A 103 -16.33 -3.35 -16.94
CA SER A 103 -16.09 -2.32 -15.93
C SER A 103 -15.27 -1.16 -16.51
N THR A 104 -15.66 0.09 -16.21
CA THR A 104 -14.88 1.31 -16.54
C THR A 104 -13.62 1.47 -15.68
N THR A 105 -13.40 0.54 -14.76
CA THR A 105 -12.25 0.49 -13.86
C THR A 105 -11.30 -0.63 -14.24
N GLN A 106 -10.01 -0.30 -14.27
CA GLN A 106 -8.92 -1.23 -14.54
C GLN A 106 -8.11 -1.44 -13.26
N LEU A 107 -7.98 -2.70 -12.83
CA LEU A 107 -7.18 -3.07 -11.66
C LEU A 107 -5.75 -3.41 -12.09
N TRP A 108 -4.78 -2.88 -11.35
CA TRP A 108 -3.35 -3.07 -11.60
C TRP A 108 -2.67 -3.46 -10.29
N VAL A 109 -1.75 -4.42 -10.34
CA VAL A 109 -0.99 -4.89 -9.18
C VAL A 109 0.49 -4.56 -9.36
N GLY A 110 1.09 -4.00 -8.33
CA GLY A 110 2.54 -3.88 -8.21
C GLY A 110 3.12 -5.10 -7.48
N SER A 111 4.36 -5.50 -7.84
CA SER A 111 5.06 -6.58 -7.16
C SER A 111 5.18 -6.35 -5.64
N PRO A 112 5.25 -7.40 -4.82
CA PRO A 112 5.40 -7.25 -3.37
C PRO A 112 6.61 -6.40 -2.99
N LEU A 113 6.43 -5.47 -2.05
CA LEU A 113 7.45 -4.54 -1.57
C LEU A 113 7.47 -4.46 -0.04
N TRP A 114 8.61 -4.06 0.51
CA TRP A 114 8.71 -3.69 1.92
C TRP A 114 8.41 -2.21 2.09
N VAL A 115 7.39 -1.91 2.89
CA VAL A 115 6.90 -0.54 3.06
C VAL A 115 8.05 0.37 3.54
N PRO A 116 8.35 1.47 2.84
CA PRO A 116 9.39 2.38 3.29
C PRO A 116 8.98 3.05 4.60
N PRO A 117 9.95 3.46 5.44
CA PRO A 117 9.65 4.17 6.67
C PRO A 117 9.05 5.55 6.38
N GLY A 118 8.07 5.93 7.19
CA GLY A 118 7.41 7.24 7.11
C GLY A 118 6.29 7.30 6.08
N ASP A 119 5.79 8.52 5.88
CA ASP A 119 4.66 8.80 5.02
C ASP A 119 5.08 8.92 3.55
N PHE A 120 4.23 8.46 2.65
CA PHE A 120 4.53 8.49 1.22
C PHE A 120 3.30 8.77 0.36
N LEU A 121 3.52 9.32 -0.83
CA LEU A 121 2.53 9.41 -1.90
C LEU A 121 2.75 8.29 -2.91
N LEU A 122 1.69 7.89 -3.58
CA LEU A 122 1.79 7.00 -4.74
C LEU A 122 1.76 7.82 -6.03
N LYS A 123 2.53 7.39 -7.01
CA LYS A 123 2.45 7.88 -8.39
C LYS A 123 2.27 6.69 -9.31
N VAL A 124 1.33 6.78 -10.22
CA VAL A 124 1.21 5.84 -11.34
C VAL A 124 1.76 6.48 -12.61
N LYS A 125 2.44 5.68 -13.42
CA LYS A 125 2.87 6.05 -14.77
C LYS A 125 2.33 5.07 -15.78
N GLY A 126 2.09 5.55 -16.99
CA GLY A 126 1.62 4.72 -18.08
C GLY A 126 1.45 5.51 -19.37
N GLU A 127 0.55 5.03 -20.20
CA GLU A 127 0.17 5.65 -21.47
C GLU A 127 -1.35 5.69 -21.60
N ASP A 128 -1.88 6.75 -22.18
CA ASP A 128 -3.29 6.81 -22.56
C ASP A 128 -3.58 5.97 -23.83
N GLY A 129 -4.84 5.95 -24.27
CA GLY A 129 -5.25 5.21 -25.46
C GLY A 129 -4.67 5.72 -26.80
N GLN A 130 -4.03 6.90 -26.80
CA GLN A 130 -3.34 7.49 -27.95
C GLN A 130 -1.81 7.38 -27.84
N GLY A 131 -1.30 6.75 -26.77
CA GLY A 131 0.12 6.58 -26.52
C GLY A 131 0.80 7.78 -25.84
N HIS A 132 0.04 8.77 -25.36
CA HIS A 132 0.65 9.89 -24.62
C HIS A 132 1.06 9.44 -23.21
N PRO A 133 2.22 9.91 -22.71
CA PRO A 133 2.65 9.63 -21.35
C PRO A 133 1.65 10.12 -20.31
N LEU A 134 1.29 9.23 -19.39
CA LEU A 134 0.42 9.48 -18.25
C LEU A 134 1.23 9.48 -16.96
N HIS A 135 1.05 10.52 -16.15
CA HIS A 135 1.53 10.57 -14.76
C HIS A 135 0.41 11.06 -13.85
N ARG A 136 0.14 10.32 -12.78
CA ARG A 136 -0.85 10.73 -11.77
C ARG A 136 -0.34 10.46 -10.37
N LEU A 137 -0.40 11.48 -9.51
CA LEU A 137 -0.11 11.36 -8.08
C LEU A 137 -1.39 11.05 -7.31
N SER A 138 -1.27 10.36 -6.18
CA SER A 138 -2.37 10.11 -5.26
C SER A 138 -2.87 11.44 -4.68
N GLY A 139 -4.20 11.54 -4.51
CA GLY A 139 -4.82 12.70 -3.85
C GLY A 139 -4.64 12.72 -2.33
N VAL A 140 -4.11 11.64 -1.77
CA VAL A 140 -3.86 11.44 -0.34
C VAL A 140 -2.42 11.02 -0.10
N THR A 141 -1.95 11.29 1.11
CA THR A 141 -0.70 10.72 1.63
C THR A 141 -1.03 9.43 2.37
N TYR A 142 -0.24 8.40 2.16
CA TYR A 142 -0.37 7.11 2.81
C TYR A 142 0.56 7.03 4.01
N THR A 143 0.02 6.52 5.12
CA THR A 143 0.75 6.25 6.36
C THR A 143 0.72 4.75 6.61
N SER A 144 1.84 4.18 7.05
CA SER A 144 1.88 2.75 7.38
C SER A 144 1.39 2.47 8.81
N VAL A 145 0.81 1.29 9.00
CA VAL A 145 0.62 0.72 10.34
C VAL A 145 1.96 0.17 10.80
N VAL A 146 2.45 0.63 11.95
CA VAL A 146 3.61 0.06 12.64
C VAL A 146 3.09 -0.98 13.62
N PRO A 147 3.37 -2.28 13.42
CA PRO A 147 2.89 -3.34 14.30
C PRO A 147 3.35 -3.14 15.75
N GLY A 148 2.47 -3.46 16.69
CA GLY A 148 2.83 -3.51 18.10
C GLY A 148 3.55 -4.80 18.47
N LEU A 149 3.93 -4.92 19.74
CA LEU A 149 4.29 -6.23 20.28
C LEU A 149 3.05 -7.13 20.29
N PRO A 150 3.20 -8.44 19.97
CA PRO A 150 2.10 -9.40 20.09
C PRO A 150 1.47 -9.33 21.48
N LYS A 151 0.15 -9.23 21.53
CA LYS A 151 -0.62 -9.21 22.77
C LYS A 151 -1.01 -10.63 23.10
N VAL A 152 -0.60 -11.10 24.27
CA VAL A 152 -0.92 -12.44 24.76
C VAL A 152 -1.82 -12.31 25.97
N ASN A 153 -2.89 -13.09 25.98
CA ASN A 153 -3.80 -13.22 27.09
C ASN A 153 -3.82 -14.69 27.55
N ILE A 154 -3.37 -14.90 28.77
CA ILE A 154 -3.34 -16.19 29.45
C ILE A 154 -3.64 -15.94 30.93
N SER A 155 -4.32 -16.88 31.58
CA SER A 155 -4.61 -16.72 33.01
C SER A 155 -3.31 -16.69 33.82
N SER A 156 -3.16 -15.67 34.65
CA SER A 156 -2.02 -15.56 35.59
C SER A 156 -2.10 -16.56 36.73
N ASN A 157 -3.29 -17.12 37.00
CA ASN A 157 -3.52 -18.14 38.00
C ASN A 157 -4.37 -19.26 37.40
N ILE A 158 -3.83 -20.47 37.38
CA ILE A 158 -4.51 -21.66 36.88
C ILE A 158 -4.65 -22.61 38.07
N GLN A 159 -5.89 -22.82 38.51
CA GLN A 159 -6.22 -23.83 39.51
C GLN A 159 -6.45 -25.16 38.80
N ALA A 160 -5.88 -26.23 39.34
CA ALA A 160 -6.02 -27.58 38.81
C ALA A 160 -6.07 -28.59 39.96
N TYR A 161 -6.77 -29.70 39.74
CA TYR A 161 -6.80 -30.82 40.69
C TYR A 161 -5.64 -31.77 40.41
N ASN A 162 -5.18 -32.46 41.46
CA ASN A 162 -4.08 -33.40 41.32
C ASN A 162 -4.47 -34.57 40.40
N HIS A 163 -3.60 -34.92 39.47
CA HIS A 163 -3.79 -35.97 38.45
C HIS A 163 -4.95 -35.77 37.46
N GLU A 164 -5.61 -34.60 37.44
CA GLU A 164 -6.65 -34.28 36.46
C GLU A 164 -6.08 -33.43 35.31
N PRO A 165 -6.46 -33.71 34.04
CA PRO A 165 -6.05 -32.88 32.92
C PRO A 165 -6.68 -31.48 33.03
N GLN A 166 -5.85 -30.44 32.92
CA GLN A 166 -6.30 -29.05 32.93
C GLN A 166 -6.09 -28.41 31.56
N LEU A 167 -7.15 -27.83 31.00
CA LEU A 167 -7.05 -27.01 29.80
C LEU A 167 -6.45 -25.65 30.18
N ILE A 168 -5.38 -25.27 29.48
CA ILE A 168 -4.78 -23.94 29.57
C ILE A 168 -5.19 -23.16 28.32
N SER A 169 -6.04 -22.16 28.49
CA SER A 169 -6.44 -21.27 27.39
C SER A 169 -5.45 -20.12 27.26
N CYS A 170 -4.93 -19.93 26.05
CA CYS A 170 -4.09 -18.82 25.65
C CYS A 170 -4.67 -18.24 24.36
N SER A 171 -4.82 -16.92 24.30
CA SER A 171 -5.09 -16.22 23.05
C SER A 171 -3.98 -15.21 22.79
N ALA A 172 -3.54 -15.15 21.54
CA ALA A 172 -2.52 -14.21 21.09
C ALA A 172 -3.02 -13.47 19.85
N TRP A 173 -2.66 -12.19 19.76
CA TRP A 173 -3.05 -11.34 18.65
C TRP A 173 -1.87 -10.44 18.25
N SER A 174 -1.67 -10.29 16.95
CA SER A 174 -0.60 -9.49 16.34
C SER A 174 -1.06 -9.00 14.98
N GLU A 175 -0.60 -7.82 14.56
CA GLU A 175 -0.83 -7.29 13.21
C GLU A 175 0.02 -7.99 12.14
N ILE A 176 1.06 -8.74 12.55
CA ILE A 176 1.95 -9.52 11.68
C ILE A 176 2.05 -10.97 12.15
N PRO A 177 2.36 -11.92 11.25
CA PRO A 177 2.59 -13.31 11.62
C PRO A 177 3.58 -13.47 12.77
N PHE A 178 3.30 -14.43 13.64
CA PHE A 178 4.08 -14.65 14.86
C PHE A 178 4.16 -16.13 15.24
N HIS A 179 5.25 -16.47 15.94
CA HIS A 179 5.44 -17.79 16.51
C HIS A 179 4.91 -17.82 17.95
N LEU A 180 4.14 -18.85 18.27
CA LEU A 180 3.62 -19.09 19.61
C LEU A 180 4.18 -20.39 20.18
N GLN A 181 4.80 -20.30 21.36
CA GLN A 181 5.36 -21.42 22.09
C GLN A 181 5.01 -21.29 23.57
N LEU A 182 4.25 -22.25 24.11
CA LEU A 182 4.05 -22.33 25.56
C LEU A 182 5.30 -22.93 26.22
N SER A 183 5.62 -22.44 27.42
CA SER A 183 6.70 -23.00 28.23
C SER A 183 6.37 -22.97 29.72
N ARG A 184 6.92 -23.94 30.48
CA ARG A 184 6.82 -24.02 31.94
C ARG A 184 8.20 -24.23 32.52
N GLY A 185 8.67 -23.30 33.36
CA GLY A 185 9.98 -23.42 34.01
C GLY A 185 11.13 -23.62 33.00
N ARG A 186 11.09 -22.91 31.86
CA ARG A 186 11.99 -23.02 30.70
C ARG A 186 11.84 -24.27 29.83
N MET A 187 10.97 -25.21 30.18
CA MET A 187 10.67 -26.37 29.34
C MET A 187 9.54 -26.02 28.35
N LYS A 188 9.76 -26.28 27.06
CA LYS A 188 8.74 -26.08 26.02
C LYS A 188 7.59 -27.07 26.21
N LEU A 189 6.36 -26.57 26.12
CA LEU A 189 5.13 -27.35 26.17
C LEU A 189 4.54 -27.41 24.76
N GLY A 190 4.59 -28.59 24.16
CA GLY A 190 4.16 -28.78 22.77
C GLY A 190 5.10 -28.13 21.74
N GLU A 191 4.69 -28.19 20.48
CA GLU A 191 5.43 -27.60 19.36
C GLU A 191 5.15 -26.10 19.22
N GLU A 192 6.13 -25.39 18.66
CA GLU A 192 5.94 -24.01 18.23
C GLU A 192 5.04 -23.97 16.99
N GLN A 193 4.12 -23.02 16.94
CA GLN A 193 3.19 -22.84 15.84
C GLN A 193 3.28 -21.42 15.28
N LEU A 194 3.26 -21.31 13.95
CA LEU A 194 3.17 -20.04 13.23
C LEU A 194 1.69 -19.69 13.00
N PHE A 195 1.32 -18.46 13.35
CA PHE A 195 -0.01 -17.89 13.14
C PHE A 195 0.08 -16.62 12.30
#